data_AF-A0A917FPW7-F1
#
_entry.id   AF-A0A917FPW7-F1
#
_cell.length_a   1.000
_cell.length_b   1.000
_cell.length_c   1.000
_cell.angle_alpha   90.00
_cell.angle_beta   90.00
_cell.angle_gamma   90.00
#
_symmetry.space_group_name_H-M   'P 1'
#
loop_
_entity.id
_entity.type
_entity.pdbx_description
1 polymer ?
#
loop_
_entity_poly.entity_id
_entity_poly.type
_entity_poly.pdbx_seq_one_letter_code
_entity_poly.pdbx_strand_id
1 'polypeptide(L)'
;MALLVFLKNGWVTEDAYILFRSLEQLFAGHGPNWNPHERVQVFTSPLWYGVLAFSRLFSQDLYLTTIVVSLFLWLATLFVIHAIIKHAGILLLTVLVLISSNSFFDYTSSGLENVLAYLVIACFVYTYLTFFSGSVREHADDQTLKTSMLKLLVIYGLLILVRHDLALLLFPAMAYAVIQSKYLFSWRQWLLYAALAFSPFFLYSLFSLIYYGFLFPNTAYAKLSTGIPQMDMFSQGFRYILVTLKYDVMTMLVILAAIIVSFLPSTKPQIRYLGFGLLLNLFYVVYVGGDFMLGRFLSYAFLLSVLILAVHAARLNRYQLVMIGLVVMVYAIFYHHTPANSPIKYKNQLIESGVADERGFYFNDVSLYSYVQLDRDAFPQSHWRKQAEKFKQSDNMLVIRPTIGLYGYYAGIDKIIVDPFALADPLLARLPAAPVPWRIGHFGRYLPAGYEDSIRNNNEVIVDENINAYYKKLKLITQGEDLFSYQRLKTIVLFNLGAYNDLIENLKTET
;
A
#
# COMPACT_ATOMS: atom_id res chain seq x y z
N MET A 1 22.54 10.73 11.69
CA MET A 1 21.73 11.66 10.86
C MET A 1 20.40 11.06 10.45
N ALA A 2 20.35 10.02 9.60
CA ALA A 2 19.07 9.48 9.10
C ALA A 2 18.08 9.08 10.22
N LEU A 3 18.56 8.48 11.31
CA LEU A 3 17.72 8.16 12.47
C LEU A 3 17.06 9.39 13.10
N LEU A 4 17.79 10.51 13.19
CA LEU A 4 17.22 11.78 13.69
C LEU A 4 16.14 12.30 12.74
N VAL A 5 16.36 12.16 11.42
CA VAL A 5 15.34 12.51 10.40
C VAL A 5 14.11 11.62 10.57
N PHE A 6 14.28 10.33 10.84
CA PHE A 6 13.16 9.40 11.08
C PHE A 6 12.37 9.80 12.32
N LEU A 7 13.03 9.97 13.47
CA LEU A 7 12.36 10.33 14.72
C LEU A 7 11.64 11.68 14.64
N LYS A 8 12.26 12.67 13.97
CA LYS A 8 11.69 14.00 13.74
C LYS A 8 10.44 13.94 12.85
N ASN A 9 10.44 13.09 11.83
CA ASN A 9 9.36 13.00 10.85
C ASN A 9 8.41 11.81 11.11
N GLY A 10 8.52 11.13 12.25
CA GLY A 10 7.67 9.99 12.58
C GLY A 10 6.21 10.41 12.67
N TRP A 11 5.31 9.70 11.98
CA TRP A 11 3.87 9.96 12.00
C TRP A 11 3.10 8.73 11.54
N VAL A 12 1.80 8.65 11.87
CA VAL A 12 0.91 7.60 11.35
C VAL A 12 -0.25 8.27 10.64
N THR A 13 -0.48 7.93 9.37
CA THR A 13 -1.52 8.54 8.54
C THR A 13 -2.92 8.17 9.02
N GLU A 14 -3.92 8.98 8.65
CA GLU A 14 -5.33 8.75 8.94
C GLU A 14 -5.79 7.36 8.44
N ASP A 15 -5.48 7.01 7.19
CA ASP A 15 -5.79 5.71 6.59
C ASP A 15 -5.27 4.50 7.40
N ALA A 16 -4.14 4.62 8.11
CA ALA A 16 -3.59 3.51 8.88
C ALA A 16 -4.49 3.13 10.05
N TYR A 17 -5.30 4.07 10.56
CA TYR A 17 -6.28 3.78 11.60
C TYR A 17 -7.44 2.92 11.10
N ILE A 18 -7.61 2.78 9.77
CA ILE A 18 -8.54 1.81 9.19
C ILE A 18 -8.10 0.38 9.57
N LEU A 19 -6.81 0.09 9.44
CA LEU A 19 -6.21 -1.18 9.86
C LEU A 19 -6.33 -1.35 11.37
N PHE A 20 -6.09 -0.29 12.15
CA PHE A 20 -6.11 -0.38 13.61
C PHE A 20 -7.47 -0.75 14.16
N ARG A 21 -8.57 -0.16 13.67
CA ARG A 21 -9.91 -0.56 14.10
C ARG A 21 -10.17 -2.02 13.75
N SER A 22 -9.75 -2.45 12.56
CA SER A 22 -9.92 -3.85 12.15
C SER A 22 -9.09 -4.82 12.98
N LEU A 23 -7.90 -4.42 13.45
CA LEU A 23 -7.13 -5.19 14.43
C LEU A 23 -7.88 -5.26 15.78
N GLU A 24 -8.44 -4.16 16.28
CA GLU A 24 -9.21 -4.21 17.52
C GLU A 24 -10.47 -5.09 17.39
N GLN A 25 -11.12 -5.14 16.21
CA GLN A 25 -12.19 -6.12 15.95
C GLN A 25 -11.68 -7.56 16.03
N LEU A 26 -10.52 -7.85 15.43
CA LEU A 26 -9.90 -9.17 15.48
C LEU A 26 -9.60 -9.60 16.92
N PHE A 27 -8.99 -8.71 17.71
CA PHE A 27 -8.61 -8.98 19.09
C PHE A 27 -9.80 -9.01 20.06
N ALA A 28 -10.92 -8.37 19.72
CA ALA A 28 -12.19 -8.51 20.44
C ALA A 28 -12.95 -9.80 20.14
N GLY A 29 -12.48 -10.61 19.18
CA GLY A 29 -13.11 -11.88 18.80
C GLY A 29 -14.18 -11.75 17.71
N HIS A 30 -14.38 -10.56 17.13
CA HIS A 30 -15.29 -10.35 16.00
C HIS A 30 -14.66 -10.78 14.65
N GLY A 31 -13.35 -11.04 14.65
CA GLY A 31 -12.57 -11.36 13.45
C GLY A 31 -12.06 -10.11 12.72
N PRO A 32 -11.29 -10.26 11.62
CA PRO A 32 -10.61 -9.17 10.92
C PRO A 32 -11.57 -8.30 10.09
N ASN A 33 -12.61 -7.77 10.72
CA ASN A 33 -13.67 -7.00 10.09
C ASN A 33 -13.47 -5.49 10.35
N TRP A 34 -14.25 -4.65 9.67
CA TRP A 34 -14.31 -3.22 9.97
C TRP A 34 -15.48 -2.86 10.89
N ASN A 35 -16.68 -3.25 10.46
CA ASN A 35 -17.91 -3.16 11.22
C ASN A 35 -18.17 -4.51 11.91
N PRO A 36 -18.77 -4.53 13.11
CA PRO A 36 -18.96 -5.77 13.88
C PRO A 36 -20.00 -6.71 13.24
N HIS A 37 -20.97 -6.17 12.49
CA HIS A 37 -22.10 -6.91 11.95
C HIS A 37 -21.79 -7.63 10.61
N GLU A 38 -20.68 -7.34 9.95
CA GLU A 38 -20.38 -7.89 8.62
C GLU A 38 -18.89 -8.13 8.39
N ARG A 39 -18.58 -9.20 7.66
CA ARG A 39 -17.21 -9.55 7.26
C ARG A 39 -16.82 -8.81 5.99
N VAL A 40 -15.91 -7.85 6.14
CA VAL A 40 -15.38 -7.04 5.03
C VAL A 40 -13.88 -6.85 5.17
N GLN A 41 -13.13 -7.20 4.12
CA GLN A 41 -11.69 -6.94 4.07
C GLN A 41 -11.42 -5.49 3.65
N VAL A 42 -10.97 -4.66 4.59
CA VAL A 42 -10.67 -3.24 4.38
C VAL A 42 -9.20 -2.94 4.14
N PHE A 43 -8.37 -3.97 4.02
CA PHE A 43 -6.93 -3.85 3.83
C PHE A 43 -6.46 -4.55 2.55
N THR A 44 -5.51 -3.93 1.85
CA THR A 44 -4.94 -4.46 0.59
C THR A 44 -3.65 -5.24 0.79
N SER A 45 -3.06 -5.17 1.99
CA SER A 45 -1.78 -5.78 2.34
C SER A 45 -1.94 -6.81 3.46
N PRO A 46 -2.29 -8.06 3.13
CA PRO A 46 -2.41 -9.13 4.11
C PRO A 46 -1.14 -9.34 4.95
N LEU A 47 0.04 -9.22 4.34
CA LEU A 47 1.29 -9.40 5.09
C LEU A 47 1.51 -8.27 6.09
N TRP A 48 1.23 -7.02 5.72
CA TRP A 48 1.33 -5.89 6.65
C TRP A 48 0.31 -6.00 7.78
N TYR A 49 -0.94 -6.37 7.46
CA TYR A 49 -1.97 -6.63 8.47
C TYR A 49 -1.52 -7.72 9.45
N GLY A 50 -0.95 -8.82 8.95
CA GLY A 50 -0.40 -9.90 9.77
C GLY A 50 0.77 -9.46 10.66
N VAL A 51 1.68 -8.62 10.14
CA VAL A 51 2.79 -8.05 10.92
C VAL A 51 2.26 -7.17 12.07
N LEU A 52 1.25 -6.34 11.80
CA LEU A 52 0.64 -5.50 12.83
C LEU A 52 -0.21 -6.31 13.84
N ALA A 53 -0.91 -7.35 13.37
CA ALA A 53 -1.63 -8.27 14.25
C ALA A 53 -0.66 -9.00 15.18
N PHE A 54 0.48 -9.47 14.67
CA PHE A 54 1.50 -10.10 15.48
C PHE A 54 2.12 -9.12 16.49
N SER A 55 2.41 -7.89 16.08
CA SER A 55 2.99 -6.89 16.99
C SER A 55 2.02 -6.45 18.09
N ARG A 56 0.72 -6.42 17.80
CA ARG A 56 -0.37 -6.13 18.77
C ARG A 56 -0.47 -7.14 19.91
N LEU A 57 0.13 -8.33 19.78
CA LEU A 57 0.25 -9.31 20.88
C LEU A 57 1.15 -8.81 22.01
N PHE A 58 2.08 -7.89 21.73
CA PHE A 58 3.07 -7.42 22.69
C PHE A 58 2.74 -6.04 23.28
N SER A 59 1.86 -5.25 22.64
CA SER A 59 1.53 -3.90 23.06
C SER A 59 0.14 -3.50 22.56
N GLN A 60 -0.67 -2.88 23.42
CA GLN A 60 -1.99 -2.34 23.08
C GLN A 60 -1.91 -0.98 22.35
N ASP A 61 -0.77 -0.31 22.43
CA ASP A 61 -0.56 0.99 21.79
C ASP A 61 -0.19 0.77 20.32
N LEU A 62 -1.20 0.63 19.46
CA LEU A 62 -1.02 0.38 18.03
C LEU A 62 -0.24 1.50 17.32
N TYR A 63 -0.40 2.75 17.75
CA TYR A 63 0.33 3.88 17.17
C TYR A 63 1.84 3.73 17.37
N LEU A 64 2.28 3.61 18.62
CA LEU A 64 3.71 3.51 18.93
C LEU A 64 4.29 2.20 18.40
N THR A 65 3.55 1.10 18.52
CA THR A 65 3.96 -0.22 18.02
C THR A 65 4.22 -0.15 16.52
N THR A 66 3.35 0.51 15.76
CA THR A 66 3.51 0.70 14.32
C THR A 66 4.78 1.50 13.99
N ILE A 67 5.03 2.61 14.69
CA ILE A 67 6.25 3.42 14.51
C ILE A 67 7.51 2.58 14.80
N VAL A 68 7.49 1.78 15.86
CA VAL A 68 8.64 0.93 16.25
C VAL A 68 8.88 -0.17 15.22
N VAL A 69 7.83 -0.87 14.76
CA VAL A 69 7.93 -1.87 13.69
C VAL A 69 8.47 -1.23 12.41
N SER A 70 7.95 -0.06 12.03
CA SER A 70 8.44 0.72 10.89
C SER A 70 9.91 1.09 11.02
N LEU A 71 10.37 1.49 12.20
CA LEU A 71 11.78 1.78 12.47
C LEU A 71 12.65 0.53 12.24
N PHE A 72 12.25 -0.63 12.77
CA PHE A 72 13.00 -1.88 12.57
C PHE A 72 13.05 -2.30 11.10
N LEU A 73 11.93 -2.22 10.37
CA LEU A 73 11.88 -2.54 8.95
C LEU A 73 12.72 -1.57 8.10
N TRP A 74 12.72 -0.29 8.45
CA TRP A 74 13.54 0.72 7.78
C TRP A 74 15.03 0.52 8.06
N LEU A 75 15.43 0.23 9.30
CA LEU A 75 16.82 -0.13 9.64
C LEU A 75 17.26 -1.42 8.94
N ALA A 76 16.39 -2.42 8.86
CA ALA A 76 16.65 -3.65 8.11
C ALA A 76 16.84 -3.35 6.61
N THR A 77 16.04 -2.44 6.05
CA THR A 77 16.20 -1.98 4.65
C THR A 77 17.57 -1.34 4.45
N LEU A 78 18.00 -0.45 5.35
CA LEU A 78 19.34 0.17 5.29
C LEU A 78 20.46 -0.86 5.44
N PHE A 79 20.28 -1.88 6.29
CA PHE A 79 21.24 -2.99 6.43
C PHE A 79 21.40 -3.78 5.13
N VAL A 80 20.30 -4.09 4.44
CA VAL A 80 20.33 -4.77 3.14
C VAL A 80 20.97 -3.87 2.07
N ILE A 81 20.68 -2.56 2.07
CA ILE A 81 21.34 -1.60 1.19
C ILE A 81 22.86 -1.56 1.42
N HIS A 82 23.31 -1.59 2.68
CA HIS A 82 24.73 -1.73 3.00
C HIS A 82 25.33 -3.06 2.52
N ALA A 83 24.54 -4.14 2.49
CA ALA A 83 24.98 -5.41 1.92
C ALA A 83 25.19 -5.34 0.40
N ILE A 84 24.37 -4.53 -0.31
CA ILE A 84 24.52 -4.24 -1.74
C ILE A 84 25.72 -3.31 -2.01
N ILE A 85 25.90 -2.28 -1.17
CA ILE A 85 26.85 -1.18 -1.39
C ILE A 85 27.98 -1.24 -0.36
N LYS A 86 29.12 -1.82 -0.76
CA LYS A 86 30.31 -1.93 0.12
C LYS A 86 31.15 -0.65 0.21
N HIS A 87 31.08 0.23 -0.79
CA HIS A 87 31.85 1.47 -0.81
C HIS A 87 31.21 2.55 0.05
N ALA A 88 31.89 2.98 1.13
CA ALA A 88 31.36 3.90 2.13
C ALA A 88 30.85 5.23 1.54
N GLY A 89 31.56 5.81 0.56
CA GLY A 89 31.13 7.06 -0.09
C GLY A 89 29.83 6.91 -0.91
N ILE A 90 29.62 5.75 -1.54
CA ILE A 90 28.39 5.49 -2.30
C ILE A 90 27.25 5.23 -1.33
N LEU A 91 27.51 4.52 -0.23
CA LEU A 91 26.52 4.28 0.81
C LEU A 91 26.07 5.60 1.46
N LEU A 92 27.00 6.50 1.78
CA LEU A 92 26.69 7.81 2.31
C LEU A 92 25.84 8.62 1.33
N LEU A 93 26.24 8.68 0.06
CA LEU A 93 25.46 9.34 -1.00
C LEU A 93 24.06 8.72 -1.13
N THR A 94 23.96 7.39 -1.09
CA THR A 94 22.68 6.66 -1.15
C THR A 94 21.76 7.08 -0.01
N VAL A 95 22.28 7.10 1.22
CA VAL A 95 21.50 7.54 2.40
C VAL A 95 21.08 9.01 2.27
N LEU A 96 21.96 9.89 1.78
CA LEU A 96 21.65 11.30 1.53
C LEU A 96 20.50 11.46 0.52
N VAL A 97 20.51 10.69 -0.57
CA VAL A 97 19.44 10.71 -1.58
C VAL A 97 18.12 10.20 -0.97
N LEU A 98 18.15 9.11 -0.20
CA LEU A 98 16.95 8.56 0.44
C LEU A 98 16.26 9.55 1.38
N ILE A 99 17.02 10.30 2.18
CA ILE A 99 16.47 11.30 3.12
C ILE A 99 16.12 12.64 2.44
N SER A 100 16.34 12.78 1.14
CA SER A 100 16.04 13.99 0.38
C SER A 100 14.71 13.93 -0.39
N SER A 101 14.10 12.74 -0.49
CA SER A 101 12.79 12.51 -1.13
C SER A 101 11.68 12.43 -0.09
N ASN A 102 10.67 13.29 -0.19
CA ASN A 102 9.47 13.19 0.64
C ASN A 102 8.66 11.93 0.28
N SER A 103 8.53 11.64 -1.01
CA SER A 103 7.79 10.48 -1.53
C SER A 103 8.29 9.17 -0.96
N PHE A 104 9.59 9.03 -0.67
CA PHE A 104 10.14 7.86 0.01
C PHE A 104 10.03 7.99 1.53
N PHE A 105 10.53 9.09 2.09
CA PHE A 105 10.76 9.18 3.52
C PHE A 105 9.46 9.26 4.31
N ASP A 106 8.43 9.93 3.80
CA ASP A 106 7.16 10.13 4.50
C ASP A 106 6.44 8.81 4.75
N TYR A 107 6.63 7.81 3.87
CA TYR A 107 6.02 6.49 4.00
C TYR A 107 6.93 5.46 4.69
N THR A 108 8.07 5.88 5.26
CA THR A 108 8.87 5.01 6.12
C THR A 108 8.21 4.76 7.48
N SER A 109 7.43 5.72 7.99
CA SER A 109 6.79 5.65 9.30
C SER A 109 5.27 5.77 9.27
N SER A 110 4.66 6.10 8.12
CA SER A 110 3.23 6.46 7.96
C SER A 110 2.20 5.44 8.46
N GLY A 111 2.61 4.25 8.88
CA GLY A 111 1.74 3.13 9.28
C GLY A 111 1.14 2.34 8.12
N LEU A 112 1.51 2.69 6.89
CA LEU A 112 1.18 1.91 5.70
C LEU A 112 2.26 0.85 5.40
N GLU A 113 1.93 -0.07 4.50
CA GLU A 113 2.76 -1.21 4.11
C GLU A 113 4.04 -0.83 3.34
N ASN A 114 4.20 0.44 2.96
CA ASN A 114 5.31 0.95 2.18
C ASN A 114 6.68 0.51 2.72
N VAL A 115 6.89 0.66 4.04
CA VAL A 115 8.17 0.31 4.66
C VAL A 115 8.49 -1.20 4.60
N LEU A 116 7.47 -2.05 4.65
CA LEU A 116 7.62 -3.49 4.45
C LEU A 116 7.96 -3.79 2.99
N ALA A 117 7.27 -3.15 2.05
CA ALA A 117 7.60 -3.25 0.63
C ALA A 117 9.03 -2.78 0.32
N TYR A 118 9.53 -1.74 0.98
CA TYR A 118 10.92 -1.29 0.82
C TYR A 118 11.92 -2.38 1.21
N LEU A 119 11.69 -3.05 2.33
CA LEU A 119 12.54 -4.18 2.75
C LEU A 119 12.49 -5.32 1.73
N VAL A 120 11.29 -5.70 1.27
CA VAL A 120 11.13 -6.79 0.29
C VAL A 120 11.79 -6.45 -1.05
N ILE A 121 11.65 -5.21 -1.54
CA ILE A 121 12.33 -4.74 -2.76
C ILE A 121 13.85 -4.77 -2.58
N ALA A 122 14.37 -4.28 -1.45
CA ALA A 122 15.82 -4.30 -1.18
C ALA A 122 16.36 -5.73 -1.10
N CYS A 123 15.65 -6.65 -0.44
CA CYS A 123 15.99 -8.07 -0.36
C CYS A 123 15.96 -8.73 -1.75
N PHE A 124 14.96 -8.41 -2.57
CA PHE A 124 14.87 -8.90 -3.95
C PHE A 124 16.09 -8.43 -4.76
N VAL A 125 16.38 -7.12 -4.76
CA VAL A 125 17.50 -6.56 -5.51
C VAL A 125 18.83 -7.14 -5.03
N TYR A 126 19.06 -7.25 -3.72
CA TYR A 126 20.25 -7.88 -3.17
C TYR A 126 20.42 -9.33 -3.67
N THR A 127 19.37 -10.14 -3.55
CA THR A 127 19.39 -11.55 -3.97
C THR A 127 19.57 -11.67 -5.48
N TYR A 128 18.92 -10.81 -6.26
CA TYR A 128 18.97 -10.77 -7.71
C TYR A 128 20.36 -10.38 -8.23
N LEU A 129 20.98 -9.34 -7.65
CA LEU A 129 22.34 -8.94 -8.01
C LEU A 129 23.36 -10.01 -7.62
N THR A 130 23.19 -10.66 -6.46
CA THR A 130 24.04 -11.77 -6.02
C THR A 130 23.93 -12.96 -6.98
N PHE A 131 22.71 -13.30 -7.42
CA PHE A 131 22.45 -14.37 -8.39
C PHE A 131 23.18 -14.15 -9.73
N PHE A 132 23.33 -12.89 -10.16
CA PHE A 132 24.06 -12.51 -11.38
C PHE A 132 25.50 -12.08 -11.16
N SER A 133 26.05 -12.22 -9.95
CA SER A 133 27.45 -11.90 -9.68
C SER A 133 28.38 -12.96 -10.29
N GLY A 134 29.49 -12.50 -10.90
CA GLY A 134 30.43 -13.36 -11.63
C GLY A 134 31.06 -14.45 -10.75
N SER A 135 31.38 -14.11 -9.50
CA SER A 135 31.92 -15.06 -8.52
C SER A 135 30.97 -16.22 -8.23
N VAL A 136 29.66 -15.96 -8.14
CA VAL A 136 28.65 -16.99 -7.94
C VAL A 136 28.45 -17.80 -9.23
N ARG A 137 28.35 -17.18 -10.40
CA ARG A 137 28.13 -17.96 -11.64
C ARG A 137 29.33 -18.78 -12.09
N GLU A 138 30.55 -18.34 -11.82
CA GLU A 138 31.77 -19.05 -12.26
C GLU A 138 32.17 -20.17 -11.31
N HIS A 139 31.85 -20.06 -10.01
CA HIS A 139 32.34 -21.00 -8.98
C HIS A 139 31.24 -21.71 -8.20
N ALA A 140 29.98 -21.30 -8.29
CA ALA A 140 28.92 -21.94 -7.54
C ALA A 140 28.45 -23.22 -8.24
N ASP A 141 28.19 -24.24 -7.43
CA ASP A 141 27.51 -25.43 -7.89
C ASP A 141 26.04 -25.14 -8.25
N ASP A 142 25.43 -26.06 -9.00
CA ASP A 142 24.02 -25.98 -9.38
C ASP A 142 23.11 -25.82 -8.15
N GLN A 143 23.49 -26.40 -7.01
CA GLN A 143 22.69 -26.36 -5.78
C GLN A 143 22.59 -24.93 -5.19
N THR A 144 23.68 -24.18 -5.23
CA THR A 144 23.71 -22.79 -4.78
C THR A 144 22.87 -21.88 -5.68
N LEU A 145 22.93 -22.10 -7.00
CA LEU A 145 22.10 -21.36 -7.97
C LEU A 145 20.61 -21.69 -7.81
N LYS A 146 20.27 -22.97 -7.60
CA LYS A 146 18.89 -23.39 -7.30
C LYS A 146 18.38 -22.71 -6.03
N THR A 147 19.17 -22.72 -4.96
CA THR A 147 18.81 -22.10 -3.67
C THR A 147 18.57 -20.60 -3.82
N SER A 148 19.41 -19.91 -4.59
CA SER A 148 19.27 -18.48 -4.86
C SER A 148 18.02 -18.16 -5.69
N MET A 149 17.70 -18.99 -6.68
CA MET A 149 16.46 -18.85 -7.46
C MET A 149 15.21 -19.10 -6.62
N LEU A 150 15.23 -20.10 -5.73
CA LEU A 150 14.14 -20.35 -4.79
C LEU A 150 13.92 -19.17 -3.84
N LYS A 151 15.00 -18.55 -3.34
CA LYS A 151 14.90 -17.31 -2.54
C LYS A 151 14.24 -16.18 -3.34
N LEU A 152 14.61 -15.98 -4.60
CA LEU A 152 13.95 -14.99 -5.47
C LEU A 152 12.47 -15.25 -5.64
N LEU A 153 12.08 -16.51 -5.90
CA LEU A 153 10.67 -16.90 -6.02
C LEU A 153 9.89 -16.59 -4.75
N VAL A 154 10.42 -16.95 -3.58
CA VAL A 154 9.77 -16.71 -2.28
C VAL A 154 9.64 -15.21 -2.01
N ILE A 155 10.71 -14.42 -2.22
CA ILE A 155 10.66 -12.96 -2.02
C ILE A 155 9.63 -12.32 -2.96
N TYR A 156 9.59 -12.75 -4.22
CA TYR A 156 8.61 -12.26 -5.19
C TYR A 156 7.17 -12.66 -4.83
N GLY A 157 6.96 -13.88 -4.30
CA GLY A 157 5.67 -14.32 -3.77
C GLY A 157 5.21 -13.49 -2.55
N LEU A 158 6.13 -13.19 -1.62
CA LEU A 158 5.86 -12.32 -0.48
C LEU A 158 5.52 -10.89 -0.90
N LEU A 159 6.17 -10.37 -1.95
CA LEU A 159 5.88 -9.03 -2.49
C LEU A 159 4.41 -8.86 -2.86
N ILE A 160 3.78 -9.89 -3.44
CA ILE A 160 2.37 -9.85 -3.84
C ILE A 160 1.44 -9.78 -2.63
N LEU A 161 1.80 -10.45 -1.53
CA LEU A 161 1.08 -10.35 -0.26
C LEU A 161 1.28 -9.01 0.45
N VAL A 162 2.34 -8.27 0.13
CA VAL A 162 2.47 -6.87 0.54
C VAL A 162 1.58 -6.02 -0.35
N ARG A 163 1.77 -6.09 -1.67
CA ARG A 163 1.03 -5.33 -2.68
C ARG A 163 1.08 -6.02 -4.05
N HIS A 164 -0.08 -6.27 -4.64
CA HIS A 164 -0.22 -6.95 -5.93
C HIS A 164 0.43 -6.18 -7.09
N ASP A 165 0.33 -4.85 -7.10
CA ASP A 165 0.87 -3.98 -8.14
C ASP A 165 2.41 -3.95 -8.19
N LEU A 166 3.07 -4.21 -7.07
CA LEU A 166 4.53 -4.29 -7.02
C LEU A 166 5.09 -5.50 -7.77
N ALA A 167 4.26 -6.52 -8.04
CA ALA A 167 4.63 -7.58 -8.97
C ALA A 167 5.08 -7.01 -10.31
N LEU A 168 4.36 -5.99 -10.83
CA LEU A 168 4.70 -5.34 -12.10
C LEU A 168 6.08 -4.65 -12.05
N LEU A 169 6.43 -4.03 -10.92
CA LEU A 169 7.72 -3.35 -10.74
C LEU A 169 8.90 -4.32 -10.86
N LEU A 170 8.79 -5.54 -10.35
CA LEU A 170 9.87 -6.52 -10.32
C LEU A 170 9.73 -7.64 -11.36
N PHE A 171 8.60 -7.71 -12.07
CA PHE A 171 8.30 -8.76 -13.04
C PHE A 171 9.37 -8.89 -14.15
N PRO A 172 9.84 -7.82 -14.82
CA PRO A 172 10.80 -8.00 -15.91
C PRO A 172 12.14 -8.57 -15.41
N ALA A 173 12.59 -8.17 -14.22
CA ALA A 173 13.79 -8.73 -13.58
C ALA A 173 13.59 -10.19 -13.18
N MET A 174 12.44 -10.53 -12.57
CA MET A 174 12.12 -11.91 -12.21
C MET A 174 12.02 -12.81 -13.45
N ALA A 175 11.34 -12.36 -14.51
CA ALA A 175 11.23 -13.07 -15.78
C ALA A 175 12.61 -13.31 -16.40
N TYR A 176 13.47 -12.29 -16.41
CA TYR A 176 14.85 -12.46 -16.87
C TYR A 176 15.62 -13.50 -16.04
N ALA A 177 15.50 -13.47 -14.70
CA ALA A 177 16.12 -14.48 -13.84
C ALA A 177 15.64 -15.90 -14.16
N VAL A 178 14.34 -16.11 -14.35
CA VAL A 178 13.75 -17.42 -14.72
C VAL A 178 14.25 -17.89 -16.08
N ILE A 179 14.24 -17.02 -17.10
CA ILE A 179 14.72 -17.37 -18.45
C ILE A 179 16.19 -17.78 -18.41
N GLN A 180 17.01 -17.05 -17.65
CA GLN A 180 18.44 -17.30 -17.49
C GLN A 180 18.77 -18.50 -16.60
N SER A 181 17.77 -19.11 -15.97
CA SER A 181 17.91 -20.25 -15.06
C SER A 181 17.04 -21.44 -15.44
N LYS A 182 16.40 -21.41 -16.62
CA LYS A 182 15.48 -22.46 -17.07
C LYS A 182 16.09 -23.87 -17.07
N TYR A 183 17.41 -23.98 -17.21
CA TYR A 183 18.16 -25.25 -17.19
C TYR A 183 18.32 -25.84 -15.78
N LEU A 184 18.14 -25.05 -14.71
CA LEU A 184 18.35 -25.50 -13.34
C LEU A 184 17.26 -26.47 -12.86
N PHE A 185 16.05 -26.40 -13.44
CA PHE A 185 14.90 -27.17 -12.98
C PHE A 185 14.12 -27.76 -14.15
N SER A 186 13.56 -28.95 -13.94
CA SER A 186 12.55 -29.48 -14.87
C SER A 186 11.27 -28.63 -14.81
N TRP A 187 10.43 -28.68 -15.85
CA TRP A 187 9.16 -27.91 -15.87
C TRP A 187 8.24 -28.28 -14.69
N ARG A 188 8.25 -29.55 -14.24
CA ARG A 188 7.47 -29.99 -13.07
C ARG A 188 7.99 -29.36 -11.78
N GLN A 189 9.31 -29.24 -11.64
CA GLN A 189 9.94 -28.57 -10.51
C GLN A 189 9.65 -27.07 -10.52
N TRP A 190 9.70 -26.42 -11.69
CA TRP A 190 9.29 -25.01 -11.82
C TRP A 190 7.85 -24.79 -11.35
N LEU A 191 6.92 -25.64 -11.78
CA LEU A 191 5.52 -25.57 -11.32
C LEU A 191 5.41 -25.79 -9.80
N LEU A 192 6.09 -26.80 -9.26
CA LEU A 192 6.07 -27.08 -7.82
C LEU A 192 6.63 -25.90 -7.01
N TYR A 193 7.79 -25.36 -7.39
CA TYR A 193 8.42 -24.27 -6.66
C TYR A 193 7.70 -22.94 -6.81
N ALA A 194 7.10 -22.68 -7.98
CA ALA A 194 6.17 -21.57 -8.14
C ALA A 194 4.95 -21.77 -7.22
N ALA A 195 4.32 -22.95 -7.23
CA ALA A 195 3.18 -23.23 -6.35
C ALA A 195 3.54 -23.08 -4.86
N LEU A 196 4.72 -23.54 -4.43
CA LEU A 196 5.20 -23.39 -3.05
C LEU A 196 5.51 -21.94 -2.69
N ALA A 197 6.21 -21.20 -3.55
CA ALA A 197 6.56 -19.80 -3.30
C ALA A 197 5.32 -18.89 -3.25
N PHE A 198 4.31 -19.18 -4.06
CA PHE A 198 3.05 -18.46 -4.09
C PHE A 198 1.99 -19.08 -3.16
N SER A 199 2.31 -20.17 -2.44
CA SER A 199 1.35 -20.81 -1.53
C SER A 199 0.82 -19.86 -0.46
N PRO A 200 1.59 -18.92 0.14
CA PRO A 200 1.03 -17.96 1.09
C PRO A 200 -0.04 -17.07 0.46
N PHE A 201 0.15 -16.67 -0.80
CA PHE A 201 -0.85 -15.92 -1.57
C PHE A 201 -2.11 -16.76 -1.81
N PHE A 202 -1.97 -18.00 -2.32
CA PHE A 202 -3.13 -18.87 -2.56
C PHE A 202 -3.89 -19.23 -1.29
N LEU A 203 -3.18 -19.50 -0.19
CA LEU A 203 -3.80 -19.78 1.11
C LEU A 203 -4.55 -18.56 1.63
N TYR A 204 -3.99 -17.36 1.51
CA TYR A 204 -4.69 -16.14 1.90
C TYR A 204 -5.90 -15.87 1.00
N SER A 205 -5.80 -16.03 -0.32
CA SER A 205 -6.93 -15.86 -1.24
C SER A 205 -8.04 -16.87 -0.96
N LEU A 206 -7.69 -18.11 -0.61
CA LEU A 206 -8.66 -19.13 -0.18
C LEU A 206 -9.34 -18.73 1.13
N PHE A 207 -8.55 -18.29 2.12
CA PHE A 207 -9.09 -17.73 3.36
C PHE A 207 -10.04 -16.56 3.07
N SER A 208 -9.65 -15.61 2.22
CA SER A 208 -10.45 -14.44 1.86
C SER A 208 -11.77 -14.85 1.21
N LEU A 209 -11.74 -15.81 0.29
CA LEU A 209 -12.93 -16.32 -0.37
C LEU A 209 -13.89 -17.01 0.61
N ILE A 210 -13.36 -17.79 1.56
CA ILE A 210 -14.19 -18.49 2.55
C ILE A 210 -14.73 -17.49 3.58
N TYR A 211 -13.89 -16.63 4.13
CA TYR A 211 -14.23 -15.75 5.24
C TYR A 211 -15.04 -14.53 4.80
N TYR A 212 -14.55 -13.75 3.82
CA TYR A 212 -15.22 -12.54 3.31
C TYR A 212 -16.19 -12.84 2.16
N GLY A 213 -16.01 -13.95 1.46
CA GLY A 213 -16.81 -14.28 0.27
C GLY A 213 -16.24 -13.79 -1.06
N PHE A 214 -15.05 -13.17 -1.05
CA PHE A 214 -14.46 -12.51 -2.21
C PHE A 214 -12.94 -12.73 -2.28
N LEU A 215 -12.39 -12.84 -3.49
CA LEU A 215 -10.96 -13.03 -3.71
C LEU A 215 -10.14 -11.75 -3.47
N PHE A 216 -10.72 -10.60 -3.79
CA PHE A 216 -10.06 -9.30 -3.70
C PHE A 216 -10.57 -8.50 -2.49
N PRO A 217 -9.75 -7.58 -1.94
CA PRO A 217 -10.20 -6.67 -0.88
C PRO A 217 -11.36 -5.79 -1.35
N ASN A 218 -12.20 -5.34 -0.41
CA ASN A 218 -13.36 -4.51 -0.72
C ASN A 218 -12.98 -3.22 -1.48
N THR A 219 -11.84 -2.64 -1.11
CA THR A 219 -11.26 -1.46 -1.76
C THR A 219 -10.98 -1.66 -3.25
N ALA A 220 -10.75 -2.90 -3.71
CA ALA A 220 -10.56 -3.17 -5.14
C ALA A 220 -11.88 -2.97 -5.91
N TYR A 221 -12.99 -3.48 -5.37
CA TYR A 221 -14.32 -3.28 -5.94
C TYR A 221 -14.71 -1.79 -5.95
N ALA A 222 -14.44 -1.08 -4.85
CA ALA A 222 -14.72 0.36 -4.74
C ALA A 222 -13.94 1.22 -5.77
N LYS A 223 -12.72 0.79 -6.15
CA LYS A 223 -11.81 1.56 -7.01
C LYS A 223 -11.77 1.14 -8.48
N LEU A 224 -12.12 -0.10 -8.80
CA LEU A 224 -12.05 -0.60 -10.19
C LEU A 224 -13.37 -0.41 -10.96
N SER A 225 -14.51 -0.41 -10.28
CA SER A 225 -15.84 -0.27 -10.90
C SER A 225 -16.40 1.13 -10.69
N THR A 226 -15.74 2.14 -11.27
CA THR A 226 -16.10 3.55 -11.07
C THR A 226 -16.93 4.15 -12.20
N GLY A 227 -16.96 3.54 -13.39
CA GLY A 227 -17.59 4.14 -14.57
C GLY A 227 -16.83 5.33 -15.17
N ILE A 228 -15.68 5.70 -14.57
CA ILE A 228 -14.88 6.83 -15.05
C ILE A 228 -14.16 6.44 -16.35
N PRO A 229 -14.22 7.28 -17.40
CA PRO A 229 -13.49 7.04 -18.64
C PRO A 229 -11.99 6.84 -18.41
N GLN A 230 -11.40 5.86 -19.09
CA GLN A 230 -9.98 5.55 -18.96
C GLN A 230 -9.06 6.73 -19.32
N MET A 231 -9.49 7.60 -20.24
CA MET A 231 -8.74 8.82 -20.60
C MET A 231 -8.65 9.83 -19.45
N ASP A 232 -9.70 9.92 -18.61
CA ASP A 232 -9.68 10.78 -17.43
C ASP A 232 -8.74 10.22 -16.36
N MET A 233 -8.69 8.88 -16.22
CA MET A 233 -7.69 8.22 -15.38
C MET A 233 -6.26 8.50 -15.87
N PHE A 234 -5.98 8.35 -17.17
CA PHE A 234 -4.67 8.71 -17.72
C PHE A 234 -4.30 10.17 -17.44
N SER A 235 -5.22 11.10 -17.69
CA SER A 235 -5.04 12.54 -17.42
C SER A 235 -4.70 12.80 -15.95
N GLN A 236 -5.44 12.17 -15.04
CA GLN A 236 -5.18 12.25 -13.61
C GLN A 236 -3.83 11.65 -13.22
N GLY A 237 -3.43 10.54 -13.84
CA GLY A 237 -2.12 9.92 -13.63
C GLY A 237 -0.96 10.85 -14.03
N PHE A 238 -1.09 11.57 -15.15
CA PHE A 238 -0.12 12.60 -15.52
C PHE A 238 -0.11 13.77 -14.54
N ARG A 239 -1.28 14.23 -14.08
CA ARG A 239 -1.37 15.26 -13.04
C ARG A 239 -0.67 14.82 -11.76
N TYR A 240 -0.84 13.57 -11.33
CA TYR A 240 -0.16 13.01 -10.16
C TYR A 240 1.37 13.06 -10.30
N ILE A 241 1.91 12.73 -11.48
CA ILE A 241 3.35 12.86 -11.76
C ILE A 241 3.79 14.33 -11.72
N LEU A 242 3.04 15.25 -12.33
CA LEU A 242 3.38 16.67 -12.37
C LEU A 242 3.33 17.33 -10.99
N VAL A 243 2.33 17.00 -10.19
CA VAL A 243 2.22 17.47 -8.80
C VAL A 243 3.38 16.90 -7.97
N THR A 244 3.72 15.62 -8.13
CA THR A 244 4.89 15.05 -7.45
C THR A 244 6.18 15.73 -7.89
N LEU A 245 6.38 16.00 -9.18
CA LEU A 245 7.54 16.74 -9.68
C LEU A 245 7.64 18.14 -9.07
N LYS A 246 6.50 18.83 -8.89
CA LYS A 246 6.43 20.18 -8.33
C LYS A 246 6.82 20.23 -6.86
N TYR A 247 6.37 19.26 -6.06
CA TYR A 247 6.57 19.25 -4.60
C TYR A 247 7.70 18.33 -4.12
N ASP A 248 8.21 17.45 -4.98
CA ASP A 248 9.30 16.52 -4.70
C ASP A 248 10.11 16.20 -5.97
N VAL A 249 10.85 17.21 -6.42
CA VAL A 249 11.71 17.15 -7.61
C VAL A 249 12.71 16.00 -7.54
N MET A 250 13.27 15.71 -6.35
CA MET A 250 14.28 14.66 -6.19
C MET A 250 13.74 13.29 -6.60
N THR A 251 12.51 12.96 -6.21
CA THR A 251 11.90 11.67 -6.57
C THR A 251 11.89 11.44 -8.07
N MET A 252 11.43 12.45 -8.83
CA MET A 252 11.33 12.35 -10.29
C MET A 252 12.69 12.37 -10.98
N LEU A 253 13.63 13.19 -10.51
CA LEU A 253 14.99 13.25 -11.06
C LEU A 253 15.73 11.92 -10.88
N VAL A 254 15.61 11.30 -9.70
CA VAL A 254 16.24 10.01 -9.41
C VAL A 254 15.63 8.89 -10.25
N ILE A 255 14.30 8.86 -10.41
CA ILE A 255 13.62 7.89 -11.27
C ILE A 255 14.08 8.05 -12.73
N LEU A 256 14.09 9.28 -13.25
CA LEU A 256 14.52 9.57 -14.62
C LEU A 256 15.99 9.19 -14.84
N ALA A 257 16.89 9.57 -13.92
CA ALA A 257 18.29 9.22 -13.99
C ALA A 257 18.51 7.70 -14.00
N ALA A 258 17.78 6.96 -13.16
CA ALA A 258 17.86 5.49 -13.13
C ALA A 258 17.35 4.85 -14.42
N ILE A 259 16.29 5.38 -15.03
CA ILE A 259 15.80 4.91 -16.34
C ILE A 259 16.87 5.12 -17.39
N ILE A 260 17.42 6.34 -17.52
CA ILE A 260 18.47 6.66 -18.49
C ILE A 260 19.67 5.72 -18.31
N VAL A 261 20.17 5.60 -17.09
CA VAL A 261 21.33 4.75 -16.76
C VAL A 261 21.05 3.28 -17.02
N SER A 262 19.81 2.81 -16.79
CA SER A 262 19.42 1.42 -17.04
C SER A 262 19.57 1.04 -18.51
N PHE A 263 19.38 1.97 -19.45
CA PHE A 263 19.39 1.71 -20.89
C PHE A 263 20.66 2.16 -21.63
N LEU A 264 21.72 2.55 -20.90
CA LEU A 264 23.00 2.85 -21.54
C LEU A 264 23.60 1.59 -22.20
N PRO A 265 24.36 1.76 -23.31
CA PRO A 265 25.01 0.63 -23.99
C PRO A 265 25.92 -0.20 -23.09
N SER A 266 26.55 0.44 -22.09
CA SER A 266 27.45 -0.18 -21.12
C SER A 266 26.76 -0.86 -19.94
N THR A 267 25.42 -0.76 -19.84
CA THR A 267 24.66 -1.31 -18.71
C THR A 267 24.42 -2.80 -18.88
N LYS A 268 24.70 -3.58 -17.84
CA LYS A 268 24.54 -5.03 -17.87
C LYS A 268 23.06 -5.42 -18.00
N PRO A 269 22.72 -6.53 -18.69
CA PRO A 269 21.33 -6.94 -18.91
C PRO A 269 20.51 -7.03 -17.63
N GLN A 270 21.07 -7.57 -16.54
CA GLN A 270 20.35 -7.71 -15.28
C GLN A 270 19.82 -6.36 -14.75
N ILE A 271 20.56 -5.26 -14.95
CA ILE A 271 20.11 -3.93 -14.52
C ILE A 271 19.09 -3.34 -15.50
N ARG A 272 19.24 -3.60 -16.81
CA ARG A 272 18.25 -3.21 -17.83
C ARG A 272 16.84 -3.72 -17.49
N TYR A 273 16.73 -4.97 -17.03
CA TYR A 273 15.44 -5.53 -16.63
C TYR A 273 14.86 -4.93 -15.35
N LEU A 274 15.68 -4.41 -14.43
CA LEU A 274 15.16 -3.57 -13.34
C LEU A 274 14.64 -2.22 -13.88
N GLY A 275 15.32 -1.64 -14.88
CA GLY A 275 14.87 -0.43 -15.58
C GLY A 275 13.55 -0.61 -16.35
N PHE A 276 13.34 -1.75 -17.01
CA PHE A 276 12.04 -2.10 -17.59
C PHE A 276 10.94 -2.18 -16.53
N GLY A 277 11.29 -2.65 -15.33
CA GLY A 277 10.39 -2.63 -14.17
C GLY A 277 9.95 -1.22 -13.78
N LEU A 278 10.87 -0.24 -13.78
CA LEU A 278 10.54 1.17 -13.54
C LEU A 278 9.56 1.71 -14.58
N LEU A 279 9.77 1.42 -15.87
CA LEU A 279 8.87 1.85 -16.95
C LEU A 279 7.48 1.23 -16.80
N LEU A 280 7.40 -0.06 -16.47
CA LEU A 280 6.14 -0.76 -16.29
C LEU A 280 5.37 -0.24 -15.06
N ASN A 281 6.08 0.06 -13.97
CA ASN A 281 5.48 0.69 -12.79
C ASN A 281 4.98 2.11 -13.08
N LEU A 282 5.75 2.95 -13.76
CA LEU A 282 5.29 4.28 -14.15
C LEU A 282 4.06 4.22 -15.06
N PHE A 283 4.07 3.31 -16.03
CA PHE A 283 2.89 3.07 -16.88
C PHE A 283 1.68 2.68 -16.03
N TYR A 284 1.84 1.74 -15.10
CA TYR A 284 0.77 1.33 -14.19
C TYR A 284 0.26 2.51 -13.35
N VAL A 285 1.15 3.31 -12.76
CA VAL A 285 0.78 4.49 -11.96
C VAL A 285 -0.06 5.47 -12.79
N VAL A 286 0.32 5.75 -14.03
CA VAL A 286 -0.49 6.62 -14.90
C VAL A 286 -1.81 5.94 -15.29
N TYR A 287 -1.78 4.65 -15.62
CA TYR A 287 -2.94 3.88 -16.04
C TYR A 287 -4.06 3.85 -14.98
N VAL A 288 -3.71 3.75 -13.70
CA VAL A 288 -4.69 3.75 -12.60
C VAL A 288 -5.06 5.15 -12.10
N GLY A 289 -4.51 6.21 -12.69
CA GLY A 289 -4.77 7.60 -12.27
C GLY A 289 -3.93 8.10 -11.10
N GLY A 290 -2.85 7.41 -10.75
CA GLY A 290 -1.98 7.77 -9.64
C GLY A 290 -2.62 7.50 -8.28
N ASP A 291 -2.35 8.39 -7.33
CA ASP A 291 -2.86 8.27 -5.97
C ASP A 291 -3.25 9.64 -5.42
N PHE A 292 -4.08 9.65 -4.37
CA PHE A 292 -4.43 10.91 -3.71
C PHE A 292 -3.36 11.36 -2.73
N MET A 293 -2.49 10.44 -2.28
CA MET A 293 -1.39 10.72 -1.39
C MET A 293 -0.14 11.06 -2.21
N LEU A 294 0.41 12.27 -2.02
CA LEU A 294 1.55 12.77 -2.77
C LEU A 294 2.72 11.78 -2.74
N GLY A 295 3.16 11.33 -3.91
CA GLY A 295 4.36 10.51 -4.06
C GLY A 295 4.27 9.03 -3.63
N ARG A 296 3.20 8.59 -2.94
CA ARG A 296 3.12 7.23 -2.35
C ARG A 296 3.47 6.12 -3.34
N PHE A 297 2.82 6.13 -4.51
CA PHE A 297 3.02 5.09 -5.53
C PHE A 297 4.38 5.17 -6.23
N LEU A 298 5.01 6.35 -6.25
CA LEU A 298 6.32 6.56 -6.84
C LEU A 298 7.46 6.18 -5.90
N SER A 299 7.17 6.05 -4.60
CA SER A 299 8.15 5.72 -3.56
C SER A 299 8.87 4.39 -3.79
N TYR A 300 8.17 3.39 -4.36
CA TYR A 300 8.72 2.07 -4.68
C TYR A 300 9.69 2.13 -5.86
N ALA A 301 9.29 2.83 -6.92
CA ALA A 301 10.14 3.10 -8.07
C ALA A 301 11.37 3.89 -7.64
N PHE A 302 11.20 4.91 -6.80
CA PHE A 302 12.31 5.69 -6.26
C PHE A 302 13.35 4.82 -5.54
N LEU A 303 12.93 3.93 -4.63
CA LEU A 303 13.87 3.03 -3.96
C LEU A 303 14.63 2.16 -4.97
N LEU A 304 13.93 1.56 -5.93
CA LEU A 304 14.56 0.74 -6.97
C LEU A 304 15.54 1.59 -7.81
N SER A 305 15.17 2.82 -8.14
CA SER A 305 16.01 3.78 -8.85
C SER A 305 17.29 4.13 -8.08
N VAL A 306 17.17 4.38 -6.78
CA VAL A 306 18.33 4.63 -5.89
C VAL A 306 19.28 3.42 -5.90
N LEU A 307 18.75 2.20 -5.82
CA LEU A 307 19.56 0.97 -5.86
C LEU A 307 20.27 0.79 -7.20
N ILE A 308 19.57 1.04 -8.32
CA ILE A 308 20.16 1.00 -9.68
C ILE A 308 21.29 2.01 -9.81
N LEU A 309 21.09 3.24 -9.35
CA LEU A 309 22.09 4.30 -9.42
C LEU A 309 23.28 4.01 -8.51
N ALA A 310 23.06 3.46 -7.32
CA ALA A 310 24.13 3.09 -6.41
C ALA A 310 25.06 2.01 -6.99
N VAL A 311 24.51 1.01 -7.68
CA VAL A 311 25.30 0.01 -8.40
C VAL A 311 26.13 0.64 -9.52
N HIS A 312 25.56 1.61 -10.24
CA HIS A 312 26.28 2.32 -11.31
C HIS A 312 27.31 3.32 -10.78
N ALA A 313 27.10 3.88 -9.60
CA ALA A 313 27.99 4.84 -8.96
C ALA A 313 29.38 4.24 -8.67
N ALA A 314 29.52 2.90 -8.66
CA ALA A 314 30.80 2.21 -8.56
C ALA A 314 31.76 2.52 -9.73
N ARG A 315 31.25 3.06 -10.84
CA ARG A 315 32.05 3.52 -11.99
C ARG A 315 32.53 4.97 -11.86
N LEU A 316 32.01 5.72 -10.88
CA LEU A 316 32.35 7.13 -10.69
C LEU A 316 33.62 7.28 -9.85
N ASN A 317 34.39 8.33 -10.14
CA ASN A 317 35.54 8.68 -9.32
C ASN A 317 35.12 9.45 -8.07
N ARG A 318 36.04 9.58 -7.10
CA ARG A 318 35.76 10.24 -5.81
C ARG A 318 35.26 11.69 -5.96
N TYR A 319 35.74 12.43 -6.95
CA TYR A 319 35.36 13.83 -7.16
C TYR A 319 33.92 13.93 -7.66
N GLN A 320 33.53 13.05 -8.58
CA GLN A 320 32.14 12.97 -9.05
C GLN A 320 31.19 12.61 -7.89
N LEU A 321 31.55 11.64 -7.04
CA LEU A 321 30.75 11.28 -5.87
C LEU A 321 30.59 12.46 -4.89
N VAL A 322 31.68 13.17 -4.61
CA VAL A 322 31.64 14.37 -3.75
C VAL A 322 30.78 15.46 -4.36
N MET A 323 30.93 15.75 -5.65
CA MET A 323 30.13 16.77 -6.33
C MET A 323 28.64 16.44 -6.32
N ILE A 324 28.26 15.20 -6.60
CA ILE A 324 26.85 14.75 -6.53
C ILE A 324 26.36 14.85 -5.08
N GLY A 325 27.16 14.41 -4.11
CA GLY A 325 26.85 14.53 -2.69
C GLY A 325 26.61 15.98 -2.24
N LEU A 326 27.45 16.91 -2.70
CA LEU A 326 27.27 18.34 -2.43
C LEU A 326 25.98 18.88 -3.06
N VAL A 327 25.67 18.53 -4.31
CA VAL A 327 24.42 18.93 -4.97
C VAL A 327 23.20 18.41 -4.21
N VAL A 328 23.19 17.13 -3.83
CA VAL A 328 22.11 16.52 -3.04
C VAL A 328 22.00 17.17 -1.66
N MET A 329 23.11 17.49 -1.02
CA MET A 329 23.13 18.16 0.29
C MET A 329 22.60 19.60 0.19
N VAL A 330 23.02 20.37 -0.82
CA VAL A 330 22.51 21.72 -1.10
C VAL A 330 21.00 21.64 -1.37
N TYR A 331 20.54 20.70 -2.19
CA TYR A 331 19.12 20.47 -2.39
C TYR A 331 18.40 20.14 -1.07
N ALA A 332 18.91 19.21 -0.27
CA ALA A 332 18.30 18.80 0.99
C ALA A 332 18.17 19.95 2.01
N ILE A 333 19.11 20.90 2.00
CA ILE A 333 19.13 22.05 2.91
C ILE A 333 18.23 23.18 2.40
N PHE A 334 18.31 23.53 1.11
CA PHE A 334 17.69 24.75 0.57
C PHE A 334 16.36 24.53 -0.14
N TYR A 335 16.07 23.32 -0.63
CA TYR A 335 14.77 23.04 -1.22
C TYR A 335 13.69 23.05 -0.14
N HIS A 336 12.53 23.62 -0.46
CA HIS A 336 11.46 23.76 0.51
C HIS A 336 10.94 22.39 0.97
N HIS A 337 10.97 22.15 2.29
CA HIS A 337 10.33 21.02 2.96
C HIS A 337 10.79 19.63 2.52
N THR A 338 12.10 19.40 2.46
CA THR A 338 12.65 18.02 2.41
C THR A 338 12.51 17.34 3.77
N PRO A 339 12.64 16.01 3.86
CA PRO A 339 12.60 15.33 5.16
C PRO A 339 13.64 15.87 6.14
N ALA A 340 14.81 16.28 5.65
CA ALA A 340 15.88 16.83 6.48
C ALA A 340 15.51 18.19 7.11
N ASN A 341 14.93 19.11 6.34
CA ASN A 341 14.67 20.50 6.77
C ASN A 341 13.19 20.81 7.12
N SER A 342 12.27 19.85 6.95
CA SER A 342 10.86 20.02 7.31
C SER A 342 10.69 20.38 8.80
N PRO A 343 9.89 21.40 9.17
CA PRO A 343 9.75 21.81 10.57
C PRO A 343 9.03 20.75 11.42
N ILE A 344 9.27 20.76 12.75
CA ILE A 344 8.65 19.80 13.70
C ILE A 344 7.11 19.90 13.72
N LYS A 345 6.57 21.09 13.42
CA LYS A 345 5.13 21.34 13.29
C LYS A 345 4.75 21.60 11.83
N TYR A 346 5.20 20.70 10.93
CA TYR A 346 4.93 20.82 9.51
C TYR A 346 3.44 20.80 9.21
N LYS A 347 3.02 21.67 8.29
CA LYS A 347 1.64 21.81 7.85
C LYS A 347 1.60 22.18 6.38
N ASN A 348 0.85 21.40 5.61
CA ASN A 348 0.51 21.69 4.23
C ASN A 348 -0.86 21.07 3.94
N GLN A 349 -1.88 21.90 3.80
CA GLN A 349 -3.25 21.46 3.56
C GLN A 349 -3.70 21.70 2.11
N LEU A 350 -2.76 21.98 1.22
CA LEU A 350 -3.05 22.26 -0.18
C LEU A 350 -3.33 20.95 -0.92
N ILE A 351 -4.45 20.91 -1.63
CA ILE A 351 -4.82 19.80 -2.52
C ILE A 351 -4.74 20.31 -3.95
N GLU A 352 -3.83 19.76 -4.73
CA GLU A 352 -3.62 20.16 -6.13
C GLU A 352 -3.99 18.99 -7.04
N SER A 353 -4.93 19.22 -7.97
CA SER A 353 -5.46 18.17 -8.85
C SER A 353 -5.92 16.90 -8.10
N GLY A 354 -6.49 17.05 -6.90
CA GLY A 354 -6.93 15.91 -6.08
C GLY A 354 -5.81 15.13 -5.39
N VAL A 355 -4.56 15.61 -5.45
CA VAL A 355 -3.41 15.05 -4.75
C VAL A 355 -3.09 15.92 -3.55
N ALA A 356 -2.90 15.31 -2.38
CA ALA A 356 -2.61 16.00 -1.13
C ALA A 356 -1.32 15.48 -0.49
N ASP A 357 -0.63 16.39 0.18
CA ASP A 357 0.41 16.06 1.14
C ASP A 357 -0.23 15.59 2.45
N GLU A 358 -0.52 14.30 2.54
CA GLU A 358 -1.22 13.70 3.69
C GLU A 358 -0.42 13.86 4.99
N ARG A 359 0.92 13.82 4.93
CA ARG A 359 1.75 14.18 6.08
C ARG A 359 1.42 15.61 6.47
N GLY A 360 1.57 16.56 5.56
CA GLY A 360 1.25 17.97 5.80
C GLY A 360 -0.16 18.23 6.34
N PHE A 361 -1.14 17.39 5.99
CA PHE A 361 -2.52 17.52 6.43
C PHE A 361 -2.71 17.11 7.90
N TYR A 362 -2.10 16.00 8.32
CA TYR A 362 -2.36 15.38 9.63
C TYR A 362 -1.20 15.49 10.63
N PHE A 363 0.02 15.82 10.21
CA PHE A 363 1.25 15.66 11.01
C PHE A 363 1.18 16.28 12.41
N ASN A 364 0.59 17.47 12.55
CA ASN A 364 0.46 18.11 13.86
C ASN A 364 -0.39 17.30 14.86
N ASP A 365 -1.38 16.56 14.38
CA ASP A 365 -2.26 15.74 15.21
C ASP A 365 -1.62 14.39 15.54
N VAL A 366 -0.93 13.77 14.57
CA VAL A 366 -0.51 12.35 14.60
C VAL A 366 1.01 12.13 14.46
N SER A 367 1.83 13.16 14.68
CA SER A 367 3.30 13.00 14.72
C SER A 367 3.77 12.36 16.02
N LEU A 368 4.94 11.71 15.95
CA LEU A 368 5.62 11.12 17.09
C LEU A 368 5.99 12.19 18.11
N TYR A 369 6.30 13.40 17.64
CA TYR A 369 6.51 14.55 18.50
C TYR A 369 5.25 14.89 19.33
N SER A 370 4.08 14.97 18.69
CA SER A 370 2.82 15.19 19.39
C SER A 370 2.49 14.05 20.35
N TYR A 371 2.75 12.80 19.98
CA TYR A 371 2.57 11.63 20.85
C TYR A 371 3.43 11.71 22.13
N VAL A 372 4.68 12.18 22.04
CA VAL A 372 5.58 12.28 23.21
C VAL A 372 5.22 13.48 24.11
N GLN A 373 4.65 14.54 23.56
CA GLN A 373 4.32 15.77 24.30
C GLN A 373 2.95 15.72 25.00
N LEU A 374 2.02 14.92 24.49
CA LEU A 374 0.66 14.84 24.98
C LEU A 374 0.48 13.63 25.90
N ASP A 375 -0.44 13.76 26.87
CA ASP A 375 -0.93 12.60 27.60
C ASP A 375 -1.57 11.60 26.63
N ARG A 376 -1.42 10.30 26.90
CA ARG A 376 -1.96 9.24 26.04
C ARG A 376 -3.47 9.38 25.83
N ASP A 377 -4.20 9.77 26.89
CA ASP A 377 -5.64 9.99 26.82
C ASP A 377 -6.01 11.24 26.01
N ALA A 378 -5.07 12.12 25.71
CA ALA A 378 -5.27 13.32 24.89
C ALA A 378 -4.77 13.17 23.44
N PHE A 379 -3.96 12.15 23.13
CA PHE A 379 -3.38 11.93 21.80
C PHE A 379 -4.22 11.01 20.90
N PRO A 380 -4.49 11.36 19.63
CA PRO A 380 -4.17 12.61 18.96
C PRO A 380 -5.20 13.69 19.28
N GLN A 381 -4.79 14.97 19.29
CA GLN A 381 -5.70 16.11 19.45
C GLN A 381 -6.48 16.44 18.16
N SER A 382 -7.01 15.41 17.50
CA SER A 382 -7.72 15.57 16.24
C SER A 382 -9.21 15.86 16.44
N HIS A 383 -9.78 16.71 15.59
CA HIS A 383 -11.23 16.94 15.54
C HIS A 383 -12.02 15.66 15.26
N TRP A 384 -11.44 14.73 14.49
CA TRP A 384 -12.05 13.43 14.17
C TRP A 384 -12.20 12.55 15.41
N ARG A 385 -11.16 12.46 16.25
CA ARG A 385 -11.20 11.75 17.53
C ARG A 385 -12.31 12.30 18.44
N LYS A 386 -12.36 13.63 18.62
CA LYS A 386 -13.38 14.28 19.47
C LYS A 386 -14.80 13.99 19.01
N GLN A 387 -15.06 13.98 17.70
CA GLN A 387 -16.38 13.63 17.16
C GLN A 387 -16.69 12.13 17.32
N ALA A 388 -15.69 11.28 17.16
CA ALA A 388 -15.83 9.84 17.30
C ALA A 388 -16.15 9.44 18.74
N GLU A 389 -15.50 10.05 19.74
CA GLU A 389 -15.79 9.80 21.16
C GLU A 389 -17.20 10.25 21.55
N LYS A 390 -17.66 11.40 21.01
CA LYS A 390 -19.06 11.83 21.18
C LYS A 390 -20.05 10.82 20.60
N PHE A 391 -19.75 10.30 19.41
CA PHE A 391 -20.59 9.28 18.78
C PHE A 391 -20.57 7.95 19.56
N LYS A 392 -19.39 7.53 20.05
CA LYS A 392 -19.21 6.36 20.90
C LYS A 392 -20.08 6.43 22.16
N GLN A 393 -20.18 7.61 22.78
CA GLN A 393 -21.00 7.87 23.97
C GLN A 393 -22.49 8.09 23.70
N SER A 394 -22.87 8.30 22.44
CA SER A 394 -24.28 8.52 22.08
C SER A 394 -25.06 7.21 21.96
N ASP A 395 -26.40 7.28 22.07
CA ASP A 395 -27.29 6.14 21.85
C ASP A 395 -27.37 5.70 20.37
N ASN A 396 -26.85 6.53 19.44
CA ASN A 396 -26.83 6.19 18.02
C ASN A 396 -25.86 5.04 17.76
N MET A 397 -26.34 3.97 17.13
CA MET A 397 -25.50 2.82 16.76
C MET A 397 -24.81 2.97 15.40
N LEU A 398 -25.35 3.81 14.51
CA LEU A 398 -24.90 3.95 13.13
C LEU A 398 -24.68 5.41 12.75
N VAL A 399 -23.63 5.66 11.97
CA VAL A 399 -23.35 6.93 11.30
C VAL A 399 -22.87 6.70 9.87
N ILE A 400 -23.23 7.61 8.97
CA ILE A 400 -22.73 7.64 7.58
C ILE A 400 -21.64 8.71 7.51
N ARG A 401 -20.42 8.34 7.12
CA ARG A 401 -19.31 9.29 7.13
C ARG A 401 -18.17 8.90 6.18
N PRO A 402 -17.62 9.85 5.39
CA PRO A 402 -16.32 9.66 4.75
C PRO A 402 -15.16 9.83 5.74
N THR A 403 -13.92 9.55 5.33
CA THR A 403 -12.70 9.73 6.16
C THR A 403 -12.81 8.93 7.46
N ILE A 404 -12.67 7.61 7.31
CA ILE A 404 -13.12 6.65 8.32
C ILE A 404 -12.01 6.16 9.23
N GLY A 405 -10.73 6.48 8.99
CA GLY A 405 -9.60 5.96 9.75
C GLY A 405 -9.60 6.38 11.22
N LEU A 406 -9.21 7.63 11.51
CA LEU A 406 -9.15 8.17 12.87
C LEU A 406 -10.54 8.15 13.52
N TYR A 407 -11.55 8.64 12.81
CA TYR A 407 -12.91 8.66 13.32
C TYR A 407 -13.39 7.25 13.66
N GLY A 408 -13.17 6.28 12.77
CA GLY A 408 -13.59 4.91 12.99
C GLY A 408 -12.85 4.24 14.13
N TYR A 409 -11.54 4.40 14.24
CA TYR A 409 -10.80 3.81 15.35
C TYR A 409 -11.31 4.30 16.71
N TYR A 410 -11.48 5.62 16.87
CA TYR A 410 -11.93 6.20 18.14
C TYR A 410 -13.44 6.06 18.41
N ALA A 411 -14.25 5.71 17.40
CA ALA A 411 -15.67 5.40 17.59
C ALA A 411 -15.89 4.07 18.32
N GLY A 412 -14.84 3.27 18.49
CA GLY A 412 -14.90 1.95 19.13
C GLY A 412 -15.41 0.86 18.20
N ILE A 413 -15.39 -0.37 18.68
CA ILE A 413 -15.68 -1.58 17.89
C ILE A 413 -17.17 -1.90 17.75
N ASP A 414 -18.03 -1.33 18.60
CA ASP A 414 -19.46 -1.66 18.66
C ASP A 414 -20.33 -0.82 17.72
N LYS A 415 -19.85 0.37 17.34
CA LYS A 415 -20.58 1.28 16.46
C LYS A 415 -20.46 0.86 14.99
N ILE A 416 -21.45 1.17 14.17
CA ILE A 416 -21.44 0.92 12.73
C ILE A 416 -21.15 2.22 11.97
N ILE A 417 -20.24 2.14 11.01
CA ILE A 417 -19.87 3.26 10.15
C ILE A 417 -20.09 2.85 8.71
N VAL A 418 -21.03 3.53 8.05
CA VAL A 418 -21.29 3.38 6.61
C VAL A 418 -20.39 4.36 5.87
N ASP A 419 -19.46 3.83 5.09
CA ASP A 419 -18.49 4.62 4.32
C ASP A 419 -19.03 4.93 2.91
N PRO A 420 -19.39 6.20 2.61
CA PRO A 420 -19.89 6.58 1.30
C PRO A 420 -18.84 6.52 0.18
N PHE A 421 -17.54 6.38 0.49
CA PHE A 421 -16.50 6.05 -0.50
C PHE A 421 -16.32 4.55 -0.72
N ALA A 422 -17.08 3.74 0.01
CA ALA A 422 -17.19 2.30 -0.14
C ALA A 422 -15.87 1.53 0.08
N LEU A 423 -14.88 2.12 0.74
CA LEU A 423 -13.65 1.40 1.09
C LEU A 423 -13.96 0.28 2.09
N ALA A 424 -14.92 0.52 3.00
CA ALA A 424 -15.31 -0.41 4.05
C ALA A 424 -16.73 -0.97 3.97
N ASP A 425 -17.52 -0.55 2.97
CA ASP A 425 -18.91 -0.98 2.80
C ASP A 425 -19.04 -1.95 1.61
N PRO A 426 -19.57 -3.16 1.79
CA PRO A 426 -19.58 -4.17 0.73
C PRO A 426 -20.69 -3.92 -0.29
N LEU A 427 -21.82 -3.32 0.08
CA LEU A 427 -22.90 -3.03 -0.88
C LEU A 427 -22.46 -1.87 -1.76
N LEU A 428 -22.08 -0.75 -1.15
CA LEU A 428 -21.70 0.47 -1.87
C LEU A 428 -20.50 0.23 -2.80
N ALA A 429 -19.58 -0.67 -2.45
CA ALA A 429 -18.40 -0.98 -3.27
C ALA A 429 -18.75 -1.64 -4.61
N ARG A 430 -19.97 -2.17 -4.74
CA ARG A 430 -20.48 -2.85 -5.93
C ARG A 430 -21.45 -1.98 -6.72
N LEU A 431 -21.90 -0.85 -6.15
CA LEU A 431 -22.73 0.13 -6.84
C LEU A 431 -21.86 1.07 -7.71
N PRO A 432 -22.44 1.69 -8.76
CA PRO A 432 -21.74 2.67 -9.59
C PRO A 432 -21.35 3.92 -8.78
N ALA A 433 -20.24 4.55 -9.17
CA ALA A 433 -19.86 5.84 -8.60
C ALA A 433 -20.92 6.89 -8.90
N ALA A 434 -21.19 7.76 -7.93
CA ALA A 434 -22.03 8.92 -8.16
C ALA A 434 -21.37 9.84 -9.21
N PRO A 435 -22.12 10.42 -10.17
CA PRO A 435 -21.60 11.30 -11.22
C PRO A 435 -21.32 12.70 -10.69
N VAL A 436 -20.54 12.78 -9.61
CA VAL A 436 -20.09 14.01 -8.95
C VAL A 436 -18.58 14.19 -9.18
N PRO A 437 -18.03 15.42 -9.00
CA PRO A 437 -16.59 15.61 -9.03
C PRO A 437 -15.88 14.62 -8.11
N TRP A 438 -15.01 13.81 -8.68
CA TRP A 438 -14.31 12.74 -7.98
C TRP A 438 -12.87 13.15 -7.65
N ARG A 439 -12.33 12.53 -6.60
CA ARG A 439 -10.90 12.57 -6.26
C ARG A 439 -10.38 11.15 -6.39
N ILE A 440 -9.20 10.97 -6.97
CA ILE A 440 -8.63 9.63 -7.16
C ILE A 440 -8.65 8.86 -5.82
N GLY A 441 -9.13 7.62 -5.85
CA GLY A 441 -9.27 6.78 -4.65
C GLY A 441 -10.46 7.10 -3.73
N HIS A 442 -11.21 8.17 -3.97
CA HIS A 442 -12.39 8.60 -3.20
C HIS A 442 -13.58 8.81 -4.13
N PHE A 443 -14.18 7.70 -4.54
CA PHE A 443 -15.32 7.70 -5.45
C PHE A 443 -16.60 7.59 -4.63
N GLY A 444 -17.37 8.68 -4.52
CA GLY A 444 -18.61 8.70 -3.76
C GLY A 444 -19.66 7.72 -4.32
N ARG A 445 -20.54 7.22 -3.47
CA ARG A 445 -21.69 6.39 -3.81
C ARG A 445 -22.96 7.00 -3.23
N TYR A 446 -24.05 6.94 -3.99
CA TYR A 446 -25.36 7.23 -3.43
C TYR A 446 -25.76 6.09 -2.51
N LEU A 447 -26.28 6.45 -1.33
CA LEU A 447 -26.84 5.45 -0.42
C LEU A 447 -28.25 5.08 -0.91
N PRO A 448 -28.54 3.78 -1.12
CA PRO A 448 -29.88 3.35 -1.48
C PRO A 448 -30.90 3.74 -0.40
N ALA A 449 -32.08 4.19 -0.82
CA ALA A 449 -33.16 4.48 0.12
C ALA A 449 -33.54 3.23 0.93
N GLY A 450 -33.67 3.37 2.25
CA GLY A 450 -33.92 2.26 3.18
C GLY A 450 -32.68 1.43 3.57
N TYR A 451 -31.49 1.73 3.03
CA TYR A 451 -30.27 1.00 3.39
C TYR A 451 -29.87 1.22 4.85
N GLU A 452 -29.94 2.46 5.32
CA GLU A 452 -29.65 2.78 6.72
C GLU A 452 -30.58 2.03 7.69
N ASP A 453 -31.89 2.05 7.41
CA ASP A 453 -32.88 1.33 8.21
C ASP A 453 -32.67 -0.18 8.16
N SER A 454 -32.23 -0.71 7.01
CA SER A 454 -31.87 -2.12 6.83
C SER A 454 -30.76 -2.56 7.77
N ILE A 455 -29.73 -1.72 7.94
CA ILE A 455 -28.64 -2.00 8.88
C ILE A 455 -29.11 -1.82 10.32
N ARG A 456 -29.79 -0.70 10.64
CA ARG A 456 -30.23 -0.39 12.02
C ARG A 456 -31.16 -1.46 12.60
N ASN A 457 -32.08 -1.96 11.78
CA ASN A 457 -33.10 -2.92 12.21
C ASN A 457 -32.75 -4.37 11.83
N ASN A 458 -31.59 -4.61 11.23
CA ASN A 458 -31.18 -5.89 10.66
C ASN A 458 -32.26 -6.52 9.73
N ASN A 459 -32.95 -5.70 8.95
CA ASN A 459 -33.98 -6.12 7.99
C ASN A 459 -33.55 -5.81 6.55
N GLU A 460 -34.44 -6.02 5.57
CA GLU A 460 -34.14 -5.90 4.13
C GLU A 460 -35.19 -5.00 3.46
N VAL A 461 -35.15 -3.72 3.83
CA VAL A 461 -36.15 -2.70 3.46
C VAL A 461 -35.60 -1.67 2.49
N ILE A 462 -34.56 -2.03 1.72
CA ILE A 462 -34.11 -1.20 0.59
C ILE A 462 -35.25 -1.06 -0.41
N VAL A 463 -35.55 0.19 -0.79
CA VAL A 463 -36.72 0.53 -1.60
C VAL A 463 -36.63 -0.03 -3.02
N ASP A 464 -35.45 0.03 -3.64
CA ASP A 464 -35.22 -0.57 -4.96
C ASP A 464 -35.18 -2.10 -4.84
N GLU A 465 -36.10 -2.79 -5.52
CA GLU A 465 -36.26 -4.24 -5.43
C GLU A 465 -35.02 -5.00 -5.90
N ASN A 466 -34.33 -4.50 -6.93
CA ASN A 466 -33.15 -5.16 -7.49
C ASN A 466 -31.95 -4.99 -6.55
N ILE A 467 -31.72 -3.78 -6.04
CA ILE A 467 -30.68 -3.54 -5.02
C ILE A 467 -30.99 -4.34 -3.75
N ASN A 468 -32.26 -4.42 -3.33
CA ASN A 468 -32.65 -5.20 -2.17
C ASN A 468 -32.39 -6.70 -2.38
N ALA A 469 -32.72 -7.25 -3.55
CA ALA A 469 -32.44 -8.64 -3.90
C ALA A 469 -30.92 -8.91 -3.93
N TYR A 470 -30.12 -7.98 -4.46
CA TYR A 470 -28.67 -8.05 -4.46
C TYR A 470 -28.10 -8.02 -3.03
N TYR A 471 -28.58 -7.09 -2.22
CA TYR A 471 -28.19 -6.94 -0.81
C TYR A 471 -28.51 -8.19 0.01
N LYS A 472 -29.65 -8.85 -0.21
CA LYS A 472 -29.96 -10.14 0.46
C LYS A 472 -28.91 -11.22 0.19
N LYS A 473 -28.41 -11.32 -1.05
CA LYS A 473 -27.33 -12.26 -1.39
C LYS A 473 -26.03 -11.87 -0.70
N LEU A 474 -25.71 -10.58 -0.68
CA LEU A 474 -24.53 -10.06 -0.04
C LEU A 474 -24.56 -10.26 1.48
N LYS A 475 -25.70 -10.00 2.13
CA LYS A 475 -25.96 -10.22 3.55
C LYS A 475 -25.73 -11.68 3.93
N LEU A 476 -26.21 -12.63 3.13
CA LEU A 476 -25.92 -14.06 3.33
C LEU A 476 -24.42 -14.36 3.28
N ILE A 477 -23.67 -13.74 2.36
CA ILE A 477 -22.22 -13.91 2.23
C ILE A 477 -21.48 -13.30 3.43
N THR A 478 -21.75 -12.04 3.76
CA THR A 478 -20.95 -11.24 4.70
C THR A 478 -21.39 -11.40 6.16
N GLN A 479 -22.64 -11.80 6.41
CA GLN A 479 -23.22 -11.87 7.77
C GLN A 479 -23.67 -13.28 8.18
N GLY A 480 -23.72 -14.26 7.27
CA GLY A 480 -24.10 -15.65 7.62
C GLY A 480 -23.19 -16.26 8.70
N GLU A 481 -23.76 -16.88 9.74
CA GLU A 481 -22.99 -17.43 10.86
C GLU A 481 -22.19 -18.68 10.45
N ASP A 482 -22.84 -19.61 9.72
CA ASP A 482 -22.19 -20.80 9.19
C ASP A 482 -21.45 -20.49 7.87
N LEU A 483 -20.13 -20.33 7.98
CA LEU A 483 -19.22 -20.08 6.87
C LEU A 483 -19.26 -21.18 5.80
N PHE A 484 -19.57 -22.42 6.18
CA PHE A 484 -19.53 -23.60 5.31
C PHE A 484 -20.91 -24.08 4.87
N SER A 485 -21.98 -23.36 5.22
CA SER A 485 -23.32 -23.69 4.76
C SER A 485 -23.37 -23.73 3.22
N TYR A 486 -24.02 -24.77 2.68
CA TYR A 486 -24.14 -24.97 1.24
C TYR A 486 -24.74 -23.74 0.54
N GLN A 487 -25.74 -23.11 1.16
CA GLN A 487 -26.39 -21.92 0.61
C GLN A 487 -25.42 -20.75 0.49
N ARG A 488 -24.59 -20.51 1.51
CA ARG A 488 -23.59 -19.43 1.48
C ARG A 488 -22.50 -19.72 0.45
N LEU A 489 -21.93 -20.92 0.44
CA LEU A 489 -20.88 -21.30 -0.51
C LEU A 489 -21.37 -21.26 -1.97
N LYS A 490 -22.59 -21.75 -2.23
CA LYS A 490 -23.24 -21.63 -3.54
C LYS A 490 -23.40 -20.16 -3.93
N THR A 491 -23.84 -19.32 -2.99
CA THR A 491 -24.03 -17.88 -3.25
C THR A 491 -22.70 -17.20 -3.53
N ILE A 492 -21.62 -17.52 -2.80
CA ILE A 492 -20.25 -17.02 -3.06
C ILE A 492 -19.83 -17.34 -4.50
N VAL A 493 -19.98 -18.60 -4.92
CA VAL A 493 -19.62 -19.02 -6.29
C VAL A 493 -20.44 -18.24 -7.33
N LEU A 494 -21.77 -18.22 -7.20
CA LEU A 494 -22.65 -17.52 -8.14
C LEU A 494 -22.36 -16.01 -8.20
N PHE A 495 -22.09 -15.39 -7.04
CA PHE A 495 -21.83 -13.96 -6.95
C PHE A 495 -20.48 -13.60 -7.60
N ASN A 496 -19.42 -14.37 -7.36
CA ASN A 496 -18.12 -14.14 -7.99
C ASN A 496 -18.12 -14.48 -9.50
N LEU A 497 -19.03 -15.33 -9.96
CA LEU A 497 -19.28 -15.59 -11.40
C LEU A 497 -20.18 -14.55 -12.05
N GLY A 498 -20.67 -13.56 -11.31
CA GLY A 498 -21.48 -12.46 -11.83
C GLY A 498 -22.97 -12.78 -12.04
N ALA A 499 -23.49 -13.88 -11.48
CA ALA A 499 -24.88 -14.31 -11.66
C ALA A 499 -25.94 -13.34 -11.09
N TYR A 500 -25.51 -12.29 -10.39
CA TYR A 500 -26.37 -11.26 -9.80
C TYR A 500 -26.06 -9.85 -10.34
N ASN A 501 -25.17 -9.72 -11.33
CA ASN A 501 -24.77 -8.41 -11.85
C ASN A 501 -25.93 -7.66 -12.51
N ASP A 502 -26.84 -8.38 -13.17
CA ASP A 502 -28.02 -7.82 -13.84
C ASP A 502 -28.91 -7.01 -12.86
N LEU A 503 -28.90 -7.36 -11.56
CA LEU A 503 -29.66 -6.64 -10.52
C LEU A 503 -29.14 -5.22 -10.26
N ILE A 504 -27.92 -4.90 -10.70
CA ILE A 504 -27.30 -3.58 -10.50
C ILE A 504 -26.81 -2.97 -11.82
N GLU A 505 -27.06 -3.63 -12.95
CA GLU A 505 -26.55 -3.22 -14.26
C GLU A 505 -27.29 -1.98 -14.80
N ASN A 506 -28.60 -1.91 -14.61
CA ASN A 506 -29.42 -0.75 -15.02
C ASN A 506 -28.98 0.55 -14.33
N LEU A 507 -28.37 0.47 -13.15
CA LEU A 507 -27.84 1.63 -12.42
C LEU A 507 -26.55 2.17 -13.05
N LYS A 508 -25.81 1.34 -13.81
CA LYS A 508 -24.56 1.74 -14.48
C LYS A 508 -24.81 2.46 -15.80
N THR A 509 -26.01 2.36 -16.36
CA THR A 509 -26.40 2.98 -17.64
C THR A 509 -27.07 4.35 -17.47
N GLU A 510 -27.51 4.70 -16.26
CA GLU A 510 -28.12 6.00 -15.93
C GLU A 510 -27.10 7.05 -15.43
N THR A 511 -25.83 6.67 -15.30
CA THR A 511 -24.67 7.51 -14.94
C THR A 511 -23.77 7.72 -16.15
#